data_AF-A0AA51Q5V3-F1
#
_entry.id   AF-A0AA51Q5V3-F1
#
_cell.length_a   1.000
_cell.length_b   1.000
_cell.length_c   1.000
_cell.angle_alpha   90.00
_cell.angle_beta   90.00
_cell.angle_gamma   90.00
#
_symmetry.space_group_name_H-M   'P 1'
#
loop_
_entity.id
_entity.type
_entity.pdbx_description
1 polymer ?
#
loop_
_entity_poly.entity_id
_entity_poly.type
_entity_poly.pdbx_seq_one_letter_code
_entity_poly.pdbx_strand_id
1 'polypeptide(L)'
;MTRLELYHDRPKQFHLKGLFFFILSCAILIGGFVWLNRYSQSTIRIDAPKEDLGRKVVVHLPNGREVFTYEKFIIEKAGKTFYKGERNTIDLTGGTLDYKNWE
;
A
#
# COMPACT_ATOMS: atom_id res chain seq x y z
N MET A 1 65.53 -19.27 -38.77
CA MET A 1 64.67 -18.54 -37.83
C MET A 1 65.36 -17.24 -37.47
N THR A 2 64.78 -16.10 -37.82
CA THR A 2 65.40 -14.78 -37.61
C THR A 2 64.93 -14.15 -36.29
N ARG A 3 65.73 -13.27 -35.67
CA ARG A 3 65.37 -12.59 -34.40
C ARG A 3 64.03 -11.85 -34.45
N LEU A 4 63.56 -11.48 -35.64
CA LEU A 4 62.27 -10.82 -35.85
C LEU A 4 61.07 -11.76 -35.66
N GLU A 5 61.22 -13.06 -35.96
CA GLU A 5 60.14 -14.04 -35.82
C GLU A 5 59.81 -14.31 -34.34
N LEU A 6 60.81 -14.28 -33.46
CA LEU A 6 60.65 -14.49 -32.02
C LEU A 6 59.87 -13.38 -31.29
N TYR A 7 59.72 -12.20 -31.89
CA TYR A 7 59.00 -11.08 -31.27
C TYR A 7 57.50 -11.08 -31.62
N HIS A 8 57.12 -11.75 -32.70
CA HIS A 8 55.73 -11.80 -33.16
C HIS A 8 54.86 -12.78 -32.36
N ASP A 9 55.48 -13.74 -31.68
CA ASP A 9 54.83 -14.76 -30.85
C ASP A 9 54.64 -14.34 -29.38
N ARG A 10 54.70 -13.05 -29.06
CA ARG A 10 54.33 -12.61 -27.71
C ARG A 10 52.81 -12.75 -27.54
N PRO A 11 52.32 -13.63 -26.65
CA PRO A 11 50.90 -13.71 -26.39
C PRO A 11 50.45 -12.37 -25.83
N LYS A 12 49.52 -11.72 -26.52
CA LYS A 12 48.81 -10.53 -26.05
C LYS A 12 48.24 -10.90 -24.68
N GLN A 13 48.83 -10.38 -23.61
CA GLN A 13 48.39 -10.65 -22.26
C GLN A 13 47.00 -10.04 -22.12
N PHE A 14 45.96 -10.83 -22.41
CA PHE A 14 44.58 -10.42 -22.22
C PHE A 14 44.45 -9.97 -20.77
N HIS A 15 43.96 -8.74 -20.57
CA HIS A 15 43.74 -8.14 -19.26
C HIS A 15 42.53 -8.79 -18.57
N LEU A 16 42.57 -10.12 -18.39
CA LEU A 16 41.52 -10.95 -17.79
C LEU A 16 41.13 -10.44 -16.40
N LYS A 17 42.11 -9.91 -15.66
CA LYS A 17 41.91 -9.26 -14.37
C LYS A 17 41.02 -8.02 -14.50
N GLY A 18 41.25 -7.18 -15.51
CA GLY A 18 40.44 -5.97 -15.76
C GLY A 18 39.02 -6.31 -16.19
N LEU A 19 38.84 -7.34 -17.04
CA LEU A 19 37.52 -7.85 -17.41
C LEU A 19 36.75 -8.36 -16.18
N PHE A 20 37.42 -9.07 -15.28
CA PHE A 20 36.81 -9.56 -14.04
C PHE A 20 36.32 -8.44 -13.14
N PHE A 21 37.16 -7.42 -12.88
CA PHE A 21 36.74 -6.25 -12.10
C PHE A 21 35.60 -5.47 -12.76
N PHE A 22 35.60 -5.38 -14.08
CA PHE A 22 34.51 -4.74 -14.84
C PHE A 22 33.19 -5.48 -14.64
N ILE A 23 33.17 -6.81 -14.84
CA ILE A 23 31.97 -7.63 -14.65
C ILE A 23 31.47 -7.57 -13.20
N LEU A 24 32.38 -7.60 -12.22
CA LEU A 24 32.05 -7.47 -10.80
C LEU A 24 31.38 -6.13 -10.50
N SER A 25 31.92 -5.04 -11.06
CA SER A 25 31.34 -3.70 -10.88
C SER A 25 29.92 -3.60 -11.46
N CYS A 26 29.69 -4.18 -12.65
CA CYS A 26 28.36 -4.23 -13.26
C CYS A 26 27.38 -5.05 -12.42
N ALA A 27 27.81 -6.20 -11.89
CA ALA A 27 26.96 -7.03 -11.03
C ALA A 27 26.55 -6.30 -9.74
N ILE A 28 27.46 -5.56 -9.12
CA ILE A 28 27.18 -4.76 -7.92
C ILE A 28 26.17 -3.64 -8.23
N LEU A 29 26.35 -2.93 -9.35
CA LEU A 29 25.43 -1.85 -9.75
C LEU A 29 24.02 -2.37 -10.04
N ILE A 30 23.90 -3.48 -10.77
CA ILE A 30 22.60 -4.09 -11.09
C ILE A 30 21.94 -4.62 -9.81
N GLY A 31 22.69 -5.33 -8.97
CA GLY A 31 22.18 -5.85 -7.70
C GLY A 31 21.71 -4.73 -6.76
N GLY A 32 22.49 -3.66 -6.64
CA GLY A 32 22.14 -2.48 -5.85
C GLY A 32 20.89 -1.77 -6.36
N PHE A 33 20.76 -1.60 -7.68
CA PHE A 33 19.58 -0.99 -8.30
C PHE A 33 18.31 -1.81 -8.06
N VAL A 34 18.38 -3.14 -8.22
CA VAL A 34 17.24 -4.03 -7.97
C VAL A 34 16.83 -4.00 -6.50
N TRP A 35 17.80 -4.04 -5.58
CA TRP A 35 17.52 -4.00 -4.14
C TRP A 35 16.86 -2.69 -3.72
N LEU A 36 17.40 -1.54 -4.15
CA LEU A 36 16.82 -0.22 -3.87
C LEU A 36 15.40 -0.07 -4.45
N ASN A 37 15.17 -0.56 -5.67
CA ASN A 37 13.85 -0.54 -6.28
C ASN A 37 12.84 -1.35 -5.46
N ARG A 38 13.18 -2.58 -5.05
CA ARG A 38 12.29 -3.39 -4.21
C ARG A 38 12.08 -2.78 -2.83
N TYR A 39 13.10 -2.20 -2.23
CA TYR A 39 13.00 -1.52 -0.94
C TYR A 39 12.04 -0.33 -1.04
N SER A 40 12.21 0.54 -2.04
CA SER A 40 11.34 1.71 -2.24
C SER A 40 9.86 1.33 -2.43
N GLN A 41 9.58 0.27 -3.19
CA GLN A 41 8.21 -0.23 -3.39
C GLN A 41 7.62 -0.84 -2.11
N SER A 42 8.44 -1.46 -1.26
CA SER A 42 7.97 -2.05 0.00
C SER A 42 7.64 -1.02 1.08
N THR A 43 8.30 0.14 1.05
CA THR A 43 8.14 1.20 2.06
C THR A 43 6.97 2.13 1.73
N ILE A 44 6.59 2.28 0.46
CA ILE A 44 5.46 3.12 0.05
C ILE A 44 4.16 2.32 0.23
N ARG A 45 3.74 2.20 1.48
CA ARG A 45 2.41 1.71 1.84
C ARG A 45 1.46 2.90 1.78
N ILE A 46 0.82 3.10 0.62
CA ILE A 46 -0.32 4.04 0.51
C ILE A 46 -1.49 3.34 1.18
N ASP A 47 -1.51 3.33 2.51
CA ASP A 47 -2.70 2.95 3.25
C ASP A 47 -3.74 4.02 2.89
N ALA A 48 -4.81 3.60 2.18
CA ALA A 48 -5.96 4.46 1.95
C ALA A 48 -6.36 5.08 3.30
N PRO A 49 -6.69 6.38 3.37
CA PRO A 49 -7.09 7.00 4.62
C PRO A 49 -8.23 6.14 5.18
N LYS A 50 -7.96 5.45 6.30
CA LYS A 50 -8.98 4.65 6.97
C LYS A 50 -10.03 5.66 7.39
N GLU A 51 -11.14 5.66 6.66
CA GLU A 51 -12.22 6.57 6.96
C GLU A 51 -12.76 6.16 8.33
N ASP A 52 -12.52 6.99 9.35
CA ASP A 52 -13.05 6.76 10.68
C ASP A 52 -14.56 6.99 10.62
N LEU A 53 -15.31 5.89 10.51
CA LEU A 53 -16.77 5.88 10.49
C LEU A 53 -17.35 6.11 11.90
N GLY A 54 -16.51 6.18 12.94
CA GLY A 54 -16.93 6.29 14.32
C GLY A 54 -17.38 4.95 14.90
N ARG A 55 -18.09 5.01 16.04
CA ARG A 55 -18.51 3.81 16.75
C ARG A 55 -19.64 3.09 16.03
N LYS A 56 -19.63 1.76 16.13
CA LYS A 56 -20.74 0.90 15.74
C LYS A 56 -21.95 1.16 16.64
N VAL A 57 -23.10 1.37 16.04
CA VAL A 57 -24.36 1.67 16.73
C VAL A 57 -25.50 0.85 16.13
N VAL A 58 -26.43 0.47 17.00
CA VAL A 58 -27.70 -0.16 16.64
C VAL A 58 -28.80 0.82 16.98
N VAL A 59 -29.62 1.17 15.99
CA VAL A 59 -30.76 2.05 16.19
C VAL A 59 -32.02 1.20 16.25
N HIS A 60 -32.67 1.18 17.41
CA HIS A 60 -33.95 0.51 17.60
C HIS A 60 -35.07 1.48 17.26
N LEU A 61 -35.78 1.24 16.15
CA LEU A 61 -36.89 2.07 15.73
C LEU A 61 -38.15 1.77 16.56
N PRO A 62 -39.05 2.75 16.72
CA PRO A 62 -40.32 2.56 17.44
C PRO A 62 -41.26 1.54 16.76
N ASN A 63 -40.99 1.18 15.51
CA ASN A 63 -41.70 0.11 14.78
C ASN A 63 -41.13 -1.30 15.03
N GLY A 64 -40.15 -1.44 15.93
CA GLY A 64 -39.52 -2.72 16.27
C GLY A 64 -38.42 -3.18 15.29
N ARG A 65 -38.11 -2.40 14.24
CA ARG A 65 -36.99 -2.69 13.34
C ARG A 65 -35.67 -2.18 13.93
N GLU A 66 -34.59 -2.88 13.62
CA GLU A 66 -33.24 -2.51 14.05
C GLU A 66 -32.41 -2.11 12.83
N VAL A 67 -31.66 -1.02 12.96
CA VAL A 67 -30.74 -0.53 11.92
C VAL A 67 -29.33 -0.52 12.47
N PHE A 68 -28.47 -1.35 11.86
CA PHE A 68 -27.05 -1.43 12.17
C PHE A 68 -26.32 -0.39 11.33
N THR A 69 -25.68 0.58 11.99
CA THR A 69 -24.97 1.66 11.32
C THR A 69 -23.77 2.12 12.13
N TYR A 70 -23.05 3.11 11.60
CA TYR A 70 -22.01 3.83 12.31
C TYR A 70 -22.50 5.23 12.68
N GLU A 71 -21.91 5.76 13.75
CA GLU A 71 -22.19 7.08 14.33
C GLU A 71 -22.12 8.20 13.27
N LYS A 72 -21.14 8.15 12.36
CA LYS A 72 -20.96 9.16 11.29
C LYS A 72 -22.12 9.27 10.32
N PHE A 73 -22.89 8.19 10.13
CA PHE A 73 -24.03 8.20 9.22
C PHE A 73 -25.32 8.71 9.87
N ILE A 74 -25.32 9.00 11.17
CA ILE A 74 -26.48 9.52 11.89
C ILE A 74 -26.38 11.04 11.95
N ILE A 75 -27.39 11.72 11.38
CA ILE A 75 -27.42 13.17 11.27
C ILE A 75 -28.72 13.67 11.89
N GLU A 76 -28.60 14.63 12.79
CA GLU A 76 -29.74 15.36 13.32
C GLU A 76 -29.99 16.61 12.48
N LYS A 77 -31.19 16.73 11.90
CA LYS A 77 -31.59 17.91 11.11
C LYS A 77 -33.01 18.30 11.47
N ALA A 78 -33.18 19.56 11.89
CA ALA A 78 -34.48 20.12 12.27
C ALA A 78 -35.23 19.30 13.36
N GLY A 79 -34.50 18.84 14.38
CA GLY A 79 -35.06 18.05 15.49
C GLY A 79 -35.48 16.62 15.12
N LYS A 80 -35.09 16.16 13.92
CA LYS A 80 -35.32 14.80 13.43
C LYS A 80 -34.00 14.10 13.21
N THR A 81 -33.96 12.81 13.51
CA THR A 81 -32.76 11.98 13.38
C THR A 81 -32.86 11.17 12.10
N PHE A 82 -31.85 11.23 11.25
CA PHE A 82 -31.80 10.50 9.99
C PHE A 82 -30.52 9.69 9.89
N TYR A 83 -30.63 8.50 9.31
CA TYR A 83 -29.48 7.82 8.74
C TYR A 83 -29.27 8.36 7.32
N LYS A 84 -28.05 8.77 7.00
CA LYS A 84 -27.64 9.22 5.67
C LYS A 84 -26.42 8.43 5.22
N GLY A 85 -26.67 7.33 4.52
CA GLY A 85 -25.64 6.61 3.77
C GLY A 85 -25.32 7.30 2.45
N GLU A 86 -24.42 6.72 1.67
CA GLU A 86 -23.97 7.26 0.39
C GLU A 86 -25.11 7.35 -0.65
N ARG A 87 -26.03 6.38 -0.63
CA ARG A 87 -27.14 6.29 -1.60
C ARG A 87 -28.53 6.42 -0.99
N ASN A 88 -28.65 6.18 0.32
CA ASN A 88 -29.95 6.04 0.99
C ASN A 88 -30.04 6.96 2.20
N THR A 89 -31.23 7.55 2.40
CA THR A 89 -31.58 8.28 3.63
C THR A 89 -32.75 7.57 4.29
N ILE A 90 -32.65 7.26 5.58
CA ILE A 90 -33.69 6.58 6.36
C ILE A 90 -34.04 7.47 7.55
N ASP A 91 -35.34 7.64 7.82
CA ASP A 91 -35.81 8.33 9.01
C ASP A 91 -35.66 7.43 10.24
N LEU A 92 -34.89 7.91 11.22
CA LEU A 92 -34.62 7.25 12.50
C LEU A 92 -35.26 7.99 13.68
N THR A 93 -36.14 8.95 13.42
CA THR A 93 -36.76 9.79 14.45
C THR A 93 -37.50 8.95 15.49
N GLY A 94 -37.23 9.22 16.76
CA GLY A 94 -37.82 8.49 17.89
C GLY A 94 -37.23 7.10 18.14
N GLY A 95 -36.17 6.71 17.42
CA GLY A 95 -35.41 5.50 17.73
C GLY A 95 -34.40 5.72 18.85
N THR A 96 -34.09 4.65 19.59
CA THR A 96 -33.04 4.65 20.63
C THR A 96 -31.73 4.13 20.06
N LEU A 97 -30.63 4.79 20.43
CA LEU A 97 -29.28 4.42 20.02
C LEU A 97 -28.63 3.52 21.07
N ASP A 98 -28.20 2.33 20.66
CA ASP A 98 -27.43 1.41 21.49
C ASP A 98 -26.01 1.23 20.89
N TYR A 99 -24.99 1.49 21.69
CA TYR A 99 -23.59 1.37 21.27
C TYR A 99 -23.12 -0.05 21.51
N LYS A 100 -23.31 -0.91 20.50
CA LYS A 100 -22.84 -2.30 20.52
C LYS A 100 -21.85 -2.54 19.41
N ASN A 101 -20.74 -3.18 19.78
CA ASN A 101 -19.78 -3.69 18.83
C ASN A 101 -20.33 -5.01 18.27
N TRP A 102 -21.17 -4.90 17.23
CA TRP A 102 -21.73 -6.05 16.53
C TRP A 102 -20.64 -6.77 15.70
N GLU A 103 -20.73 -8.10 15.60
CA GLU A 103 -19.79 -8.97 14.86
C GLU A 103 -19.97 -8.84 13.34
#